data_AF-A0A3E0PH10-F1
#
_entry.id   AF-A0A3E0PH10-F1
#
_cell.length_a   1.000
_cell.length_b   1.000
_cell.length_c   1.000
_cell.angle_alpha   90.00
_cell.angle_beta   90.00
_cell.angle_gamma   90.00
#
_symmetry.space_group_name_H-M   'P 1'
#
loop_
_entity.id
_entity.type
_entity.pdbx_description
1 polymer ?
#
loop_
_entity_poly.entity_id
_entity_poly.type
_entity_poly.pdbx_seq_one_letter_code
_entity_poly.pdbx_strand_id
1 'polypeptide(L)'
;MQYDLSSTTRALHDTPDTFTRSKTSGNQPAQFLTKKQQIIVTIICCFLLFVPLVSQAYPATFVVDTLLDNENDGCGVNACTLREAIVDANTLPGFDNIEFTPGLSGTIVLAGSHIVISSAMTINGPGASELAVSGNNLSRVFLVSGTSANAVVGGLTITDGLATLVTIGINLITDGGAILNVNGGTVSILNCHISNSSAGGFGGGIATVSVLPLLATSTTNIYNSSIFGNSATLGGGGVSNLGVDVGLTGLLTGADTTIANSTITSNSALAEGGGLSNTGGHLNLTNTTISHNSSVAAGGGLINVAGIVTGFVFMRNAILAENEALVLGTLISDDGLGIVNSLGNNLIGNNLNISASFAASVFIGGIPQPNINGDLVGSISIGTQIINPDLGSLQDNGGPTHTRALIFSSPAINQGANCVATDTCVPNPNGSNPPFALGNDQRGPGFVRLFNGVVDIGAYEYQIPYTATVVTVKGKVLKADGTPVRNAVVSMTNSFGDVRAVRTNGFGRFSFGQVETGESYLISAYHKAYSFASRLVEIRSDTNDIVLVADGGSGAKSTK
;
A
#
# COMPACT_ATOMS: atom_id res chain seq x y z
N MET A 1 75.26 -11.85 -1.34
CA MET A 1 75.21 -13.33 -1.48
C MET A 1 74.46 -13.61 -2.77
N GLN A 2 74.97 -14.26 -3.81
CA GLN A 2 76.26 -14.88 -4.12
C GLN A 2 76.25 -15.10 -5.66
N TYR A 3 77.23 -14.53 -6.38
CA TYR A 3 77.96 -14.99 -7.60
C TYR A 3 77.18 -15.56 -8.82
N ASP A 4 77.44 -15.17 -10.07
CA ASP A 4 78.67 -15.35 -10.90
C ASP A 4 78.58 -14.37 -12.13
N LEU A 5 79.53 -13.53 -12.57
CA LEU A 5 80.89 -13.69 -13.15
C LEU A 5 80.96 -14.78 -14.26
N SER A 6 81.48 -14.59 -15.47
CA SER A 6 82.44 -13.66 -16.10
C SER A 6 82.28 -13.78 -17.65
N SER A 7 82.65 -12.84 -18.52
CA SER A 7 84.04 -12.66 -18.98
C SER A 7 84.26 -11.34 -19.76
N THR A 8 85.38 -10.70 -19.44
CA THR A 8 86.09 -9.55 -20.02
C THR A 8 86.69 -9.84 -21.43
N THR A 9 87.20 -8.91 -22.27
CA THR A 9 88.25 -7.89 -22.00
C THR A 9 88.53 -6.94 -23.21
N ARG A 10 88.78 -5.62 -22.94
CA ARG A 10 89.79 -4.64 -23.49
C ARG A 10 89.89 -4.34 -25.01
N ALA A 11 90.35 -3.16 -25.52
CA ALA A 11 90.84 -1.84 -25.04
C ALA A 11 90.83 -0.85 -26.25
N LEU A 12 90.74 0.49 -26.09
CA LEU A 12 91.83 1.50 -26.17
C LEU A 12 91.15 2.91 -26.10
N HIS A 13 91.43 3.76 -25.12
CA HIS A 13 92.37 4.90 -25.12
C HIS A 13 92.27 5.87 -26.32
N ASP A 14 91.68 7.06 -26.12
CA ASP A 14 92.39 8.35 -26.19
C ASP A 14 91.55 9.55 -25.72
N THR A 15 92.26 10.57 -25.22
CA THR A 15 91.82 11.70 -24.39
C THR A 15 91.46 12.97 -25.21
N PRO A 16 91.44 14.21 -24.66
CA PRO A 16 90.24 15.04 -24.50
C PRO A 16 90.27 16.34 -25.34
N ASP A 17 89.21 17.15 -25.31
CA ASP A 17 89.29 18.59 -24.97
C ASP A 17 88.10 19.42 -25.48
N THR A 18 87.70 20.32 -24.58
CA THR A 18 86.91 21.53 -24.75
C THR A 18 87.42 22.46 -25.86
N PHE A 19 86.54 23.21 -26.54
CA PHE A 19 86.57 24.70 -26.64
C PHE A 19 85.39 25.27 -27.47
N THR A 20 84.61 26.14 -26.82
CA THR A 20 84.00 27.41 -27.28
C THR A 20 83.30 27.61 -28.65
N ARG A 21 82.02 27.99 -28.54
CA ARG A 21 81.34 29.22 -29.06
C ARG A 21 81.37 29.56 -30.57
N SER A 22 80.19 29.58 -31.19
CA SER A 22 79.80 30.65 -32.14
C SER A 22 78.27 30.74 -32.32
N LYS A 23 77.78 31.98 -32.45
CA LYS A 23 76.39 32.41 -32.62
C LYS A 23 75.85 32.08 -34.02
N THR A 24 74.56 31.76 -34.13
CA THR A 24 73.69 32.24 -35.22
C THR A 24 72.23 32.34 -34.75
N SER A 25 71.57 33.43 -35.15
CA SER A 25 70.16 33.72 -34.97
C SER A 25 69.29 32.79 -35.83
N GLY A 26 68.16 32.35 -35.29
CA GLY A 26 67.12 31.70 -36.08
C GLY A 26 65.76 31.85 -35.40
N ASN A 27 64.94 32.76 -35.91
CA ASN A 27 63.51 32.83 -35.63
C ASN A 27 62.87 31.47 -35.89
N GLN A 28 62.26 30.87 -34.86
CA GLN A 28 61.35 29.74 -35.04
C GLN A 28 60.07 30.29 -35.70
N PRO A 29 59.63 29.79 -36.87
CA PRO A 29 58.39 30.25 -37.48
C PRO A 29 57.21 29.74 -36.64
N ALA A 30 56.22 30.61 -36.44
CA ALA A 30 54.93 30.21 -35.90
C ALA A 30 54.38 29.05 -36.74
N GLN A 31 54.18 27.89 -36.11
CA GLN A 31 53.59 26.73 -36.77
C GLN A 31 52.13 27.05 -37.08
N PHE A 32 51.82 27.30 -38.35
CA PHE A 32 50.44 27.41 -38.81
C PHE A 32 49.76 26.04 -38.69
N LEU A 33 48.62 26.00 -37.99
CA LEU A 33 47.77 24.81 -37.89
C LEU A 33 47.47 24.27 -39.28
N THR A 34 47.62 22.96 -39.46
CA THR A 34 47.24 22.28 -40.71
C THR A 34 45.73 22.42 -40.94
N LYS A 35 45.23 22.34 -42.20
CA LYS A 35 43.78 22.41 -42.52
C LYS A 35 42.94 21.44 -41.66
N LYS A 36 43.47 20.24 -41.36
CA LYS A 36 42.84 19.26 -40.46
C LYS A 36 42.75 19.78 -39.01
N GLN A 37 43.80 20.40 -38.50
CA GLN A 37 43.81 20.98 -37.16
C GLN A 37 42.93 22.23 -37.06
N GLN A 38 42.84 23.05 -38.12
CA GLN A 38 41.90 24.17 -38.18
C GLN A 38 40.45 23.67 -38.18
N ILE A 39 40.12 22.61 -38.93
CA ILE A 39 38.78 22.01 -38.92
C ILE A 39 38.45 21.42 -37.54
N ILE A 40 39.39 20.74 -36.88
CA ILE A 40 39.21 20.19 -35.53
C ILE A 40 38.99 21.31 -34.51
N VAL A 41 39.78 22.39 -34.58
CA VAL A 41 39.62 23.57 -33.71
C VAL A 41 38.28 24.26 -33.99
N THR A 42 37.84 24.39 -35.24
CA THR A 42 36.51 24.95 -35.57
C THR A 42 35.37 24.04 -35.11
N ILE A 43 35.50 22.71 -35.21
CA ILE A 43 34.50 21.76 -34.69
C ILE A 43 34.44 21.83 -33.16
N ILE A 44 35.58 21.89 -32.47
CA ILE A 44 35.64 22.02 -31.01
C ILE A 44 35.10 23.39 -30.57
N CYS A 45 35.44 24.48 -31.26
CA CYS A 45 34.88 25.81 -31.00
C CYS A 45 33.37 25.85 -31.30
N CYS A 46 32.88 25.20 -32.36
CA CYS A 46 31.44 25.06 -32.62
C CYS A 46 30.76 24.20 -31.56
N PHE A 47 31.39 23.13 -31.06
CA PHE A 47 30.87 22.31 -29.96
C PHE A 47 30.87 23.06 -28.62
N LEU A 48 31.84 23.95 -28.39
CA LEU A 48 31.93 24.80 -27.19
C LEU A 48 31.03 26.04 -27.28
N LEU A 49 30.73 26.53 -28.49
CA LEU A 49 29.74 27.60 -28.76
C LEU A 49 28.30 27.08 -28.87
N PHE A 50 28.11 25.75 -29.02
CA PHE A 50 26.84 25.02 -28.99
C PHE A 50 26.80 23.99 -27.83
N VAL A 51 27.45 24.26 -26.70
CA VAL A 51 26.94 23.67 -25.46
C VAL A 51 25.64 24.42 -25.22
N PRO A 52 24.44 23.84 -25.40
CA PRO A 52 23.25 24.48 -24.87
C PRO A 52 23.58 24.71 -23.39
N LEU A 53 23.51 25.96 -22.93
CA LEU A 53 23.38 26.21 -21.52
C LEU A 53 22.12 25.45 -21.12
N VAL A 54 22.29 24.20 -20.68
CA VAL A 54 21.24 23.47 -20.00
C VAL A 54 21.10 24.27 -18.72
N SER A 55 20.13 25.18 -18.70
CA SER A 55 19.71 25.85 -17.49
C SER A 55 19.50 24.73 -16.48
N GLN A 56 20.29 24.70 -15.40
CA GLN A 56 19.92 23.91 -14.24
C GLN A 56 18.58 24.47 -13.78
N ALA A 57 17.50 23.82 -14.19
CA ALA A 57 16.18 24.11 -13.67
C ALA A 57 16.18 23.57 -12.24
N TYR A 58 16.33 24.48 -11.28
CA TYR A 58 16.07 24.18 -9.88
C TYR A 58 14.56 24.04 -9.72
N PRO A 59 14.08 23.08 -8.91
CA PRO A 59 12.66 22.93 -8.67
C PRO A 59 12.12 24.21 -8.03
N ALA A 60 11.12 24.83 -8.65
CA ALA A 60 10.41 25.94 -8.05
C ALA A 60 9.60 25.45 -6.85
N THR A 61 9.37 26.32 -5.87
CA THR A 61 8.51 26.01 -4.72
C THR A 61 7.44 27.07 -4.61
N PHE A 62 6.19 26.62 -4.68
CA PHE A 62 4.99 27.44 -4.51
C PHE A 62 4.35 27.09 -3.17
N VAL A 63 4.07 28.10 -2.34
CA VAL A 63 3.54 27.90 -0.98
C VAL A 63 2.09 28.35 -0.95
N VAL A 64 1.17 27.40 -0.85
CA VAL A 64 -0.26 27.64 -0.69
C VAL A 64 -0.52 28.18 0.73
N ASP A 65 -1.19 29.31 0.84
CA ASP A 65 -1.39 30.02 2.11
C ASP A 65 -2.86 30.32 2.44
N THR A 66 -3.77 29.87 1.58
CA THR A 66 -5.21 30.11 1.70
C THR A 66 -6.03 28.88 1.36
N LEU A 67 -7.25 28.81 1.92
CA LEU A 67 -8.25 27.78 1.62
C LEU A 67 -9.13 28.14 0.41
N LEU A 68 -8.93 29.31 -0.16
CA LEU A 68 -9.74 29.75 -1.30
C LEU A 68 -9.34 29.00 -2.58
N ASP A 69 -10.31 28.86 -3.49
CA ASP A 69 -10.13 28.43 -4.88
C ASP A 69 -10.51 29.59 -5.82
N ASN A 70 -9.96 30.77 -5.55
CA ASN A 70 -10.18 31.97 -6.33
C ASN A 70 -8.87 32.44 -6.97
N GLU A 71 -9.01 33.31 -7.97
CA GLU A 71 -7.93 34.08 -8.57
C GLU A 71 -7.06 33.25 -9.54
N ASN A 72 -6.63 33.94 -10.60
CA ASN A 72 -5.76 33.42 -11.65
C ASN A 72 -4.74 34.52 -11.98
N ASP A 73 -4.36 35.29 -10.96
CA ASP A 73 -3.39 36.37 -11.07
C ASP A 73 -1.97 35.89 -10.75
N GLY A 74 -1.82 34.68 -10.20
CA GLY A 74 -0.57 33.96 -10.03
C GLY A 74 -0.14 33.90 -8.56
N CYS A 75 0.57 32.84 -8.19
CA CYS A 75 0.99 32.61 -6.82
C CYS A 75 1.88 33.77 -6.32
N GLY A 76 1.45 34.43 -5.25
CA GLY A 76 2.24 35.46 -4.56
C GLY A 76 1.89 36.91 -4.92
N VAL A 77 0.82 37.17 -5.70
CA VAL A 77 0.30 38.53 -5.93
C VAL A 77 -0.53 39.03 -4.75
N ASN A 78 -1.47 38.22 -4.25
CA ASN A 78 -2.32 38.54 -3.07
C ASN A 78 -2.25 37.43 -2.02
N ALA A 79 -2.63 36.23 -2.45
CA ALA A 79 -2.50 34.96 -1.76
C ALA A 79 -2.03 33.94 -2.80
N CYS A 80 -1.74 32.72 -2.38
CA CYS A 80 -1.46 31.62 -3.30
C CYS A 80 -2.44 30.49 -3.03
N THR A 81 -3.41 30.33 -3.93
CA THR A 81 -4.31 29.17 -3.90
C THR A 81 -3.61 27.93 -4.44
N LEU A 82 -4.15 26.74 -4.12
CA LEU A 82 -3.65 25.49 -4.68
C LEU A 82 -3.73 25.47 -6.22
N ARG A 83 -4.80 26.05 -6.78
CA ARG A 83 -5.00 26.11 -8.23
C ARG A 83 -3.92 26.95 -8.89
N GLU A 84 -3.60 28.12 -8.35
CA GLU A 84 -2.56 29.00 -8.89
C GLU A 84 -1.18 28.37 -8.78
N ALA A 85 -0.86 27.80 -7.62
CA ALA A 85 0.41 27.12 -7.41
C ALA A 85 0.67 26.02 -8.46
N ILE A 86 -0.36 25.22 -8.76
CA ILE A 86 -0.28 24.16 -9.78
C ILE A 86 -0.26 24.74 -11.19
N VAL A 87 -1.03 25.80 -11.48
CA VAL A 87 -1.00 26.49 -12.78
C VAL A 87 0.39 27.05 -13.06
N ASP A 88 1.02 27.70 -12.09
CA ASP A 88 2.37 28.25 -12.25
C ASP A 88 3.42 27.14 -12.43
N ALA A 89 3.36 26.07 -11.63
CA ALA A 89 4.23 24.89 -11.77
C ALA A 89 4.05 24.17 -13.13
N ASN A 90 2.85 24.19 -13.70
CA ASN A 90 2.61 23.65 -15.05
C ASN A 90 3.35 24.44 -16.15
N THR A 91 3.72 25.70 -15.91
CA THR A 91 4.45 26.53 -16.89
C THR A 91 5.96 26.36 -16.85
N LEU A 92 6.48 25.70 -15.80
CA LEU A 92 7.91 25.57 -15.57
C LEU A 92 8.41 24.18 -15.98
N PRO A 93 9.64 24.10 -16.55
CA PRO A 93 10.30 22.82 -16.76
C PRO A 93 10.93 22.34 -15.44
N GLY A 94 10.80 21.06 -15.13
CA GLY A 94 11.42 20.47 -13.95
C GLY A 94 10.39 19.74 -13.09
N PHE A 95 10.79 19.47 -11.84
CA PHE A 95 9.99 18.75 -10.85
C PHE A 95 9.70 19.68 -9.69
N ASP A 96 8.66 20.50 -9.79
CA ASP A 96 8.39 21.58 -8.85
C ASP A 96 7.73 21.09 -7.55
N ASN A 97 7.75 21.92 -6.51
CA ASN A 97 7.14 21.62 -5.22
C ASN A 97 5.98 22.56 -4.93
N ILE A 98 4.85 21.99 -4.55
CA ILE A 98 3.70 22.68 -3.97
C ILE A 98 3.68 22.33 -2.49
N GLU A 99 3.93 23.33 -1.67
CA GLU A 99 3.95 23.24 -0.21
C GLU A 99 2.77 24.03 0.36
N PHE A 100 2.47 23.82 1.64
CA PHE A 100 1.42 24.57 2.34
C PHE A 100 2.01 25.32 3.52
N THR A 101 1.46 26.50 3.79
CA THR A 101 1.83 27.28 4.98
C THR A 101 1.61 26.44 6.24
N PRO A 102 2.57 26.38 7.18
CA PRO A 102 2.43 25.58 8.39
C PRO A 102 1.14 25.91 9.16
N GLY A 103 0.35 24.88 9.47
CA GLY A 103 -0.91 25.00 10.20
C GLY A 103 -2.14 25.30 9.33
N LEU A 104 -1.98 25.43 8.00
CA LEU A 104 -3.12 25.52 7.08
C LEU A 104 -3.92 24.21 7.14
N SER A 105 -5.16 24.31 7.59
CA SER A 105 -6.07 23.18 7.80
C SER A 105 -7.49 23.59 7.42
N GLY A 106 -8.34 22.63 7.06
CA GLY A 106 -9.70 22.86 6.61
C GLY A 106 -9.97 22.29 5.23
N THR A 107 -10.77 22.98 4.41
CA THR A 107 -11.18 22.49 3.09
C THR A 107 -11.03 23.57 2.03
N ILE A 108 -10.27 23.26 0.98
CA ILE A 108 -10.27 23.97 -0.28
C ILE A 108 -11.45 23.45 -1.10
N VAL A 109 -12.46 24.30 -1.30
CA VAL A 109 -13.71 23.93 -2.01
C VAL A 109 -13.64 24.43 -3.45
N LEU A 110 -13.67 23.51 -4.42
CA LEU A 110 -13.57 23.88 -5.84
C LEU A 110 -14.86 24.51 -6.38
N ALA A 111 -14.69 25.49 -7.27
CA ALA A 111 -15.80 26.25 -7.86
C ALA A 111 -16.36 25.64 -9.17
N GLY A 112 -16.36 24.30 -9.31
CA GLY A 112 -16.96 23.59 -10.45
C GLY A 112 -16.02 23.33 -11.63
N SER A 113 -14.70 23.45 -11.43
CA SER A 113 -13.69 22.98 -12.38
C SER A 113 -12.59 22.19 -11.66
N HIS A 114 -12.08 21.14 -12.30
CA HIS A 114 -10.94 20.38 -11.78
C HIS A 114 -9.64 21.19 -11.89
N ILE A 115 -8.65 20.81 -11.09
CA ILE A 115 -7.28 21.32 -11.20
C ILE A 115 -6.49 20.38 -12.11
N VAL A 116 -5.83 20.94 -13.14
CA VAL A 116 -5.07 20.17 -14.13
C VAL A 116 -3.61 20.08 -13.70
N ILE A 117 -3.05 18.87 -13.73
CA ILE A 117 -1.62 18.62 -13.54
C ILE A 117 -1.07 18.07 -14.86
N SER A 118 -0.16 18.82 -15.47
CA SER A 118 0.40 18.55 -16.80
C SER A 118 1.93 18.54 -16.86
N SER A 119 2.60 19.01 -15.80
CA SER A 119 4.05 18.93 -15.60
C SER A 119 4.40 18.03 -14.41
N ALA A 120 5.69 17.85 -14.17
CA ALA A 120 6.16 17.05 -13.05
C ALA A 120 6.21 17.90 -11.78
N MET A 121 5.63 17.40 -10.69
CA MET A 121 5.56 18.14 -9.42
C MET A 121 5.31 17.24 -8.21
N THR A 122 5.64 17.74 -7.03
CA THR A 122 5.21 17.21 -5.73
C THR A 122 4.19 18.13 -5.10
N ILE A 123 3.10 17.60 -4.57
CA ILE A 123 2.13 18.30 -3.73
C ILE A 123 2.22 17.68 -2.34
N ASN A 124 2.84 18.41 -1.41
CA ASN A 124 3.11 17.97 -0.04
C ASN A 124 2.06 18.54 0.92
N GLY A 125 0.92 17.86 1.01
CA GLY A 125 -0.16 18.22 1.92
C GLY A 125 0.25 18.12 3.40
N PRO A 126 -0.39 18.92 4.28
CA PRO A 126 -0.06 18.96 5.72
C PRO A 126 -0.45 17.67 6.48
N GLY A 127 -1.28 16.80 5.88
CA GLY A 127 -1.79 15.57 6.48
C GLY A 127 -3.22 15.30 6.00
N ALA A 128 -3.56 14.03 5.75
CA ALA A 128 -4.89 13.69 5.23
C ALA A 128 -6.03 14.12 6.18
N SER A 129 -5.79 14.10 7.49
CA SER A 129 -6.74 14.58 8.50
C SER A 129 -6.78 16.11 8.66
N GLU A 130 -5.84 16.84 8.05
CA GLU A 130 -5.65 18.27 8.26
C GLU A 130 -6.24 19.12 7.12
N LEU A 131 -6.03 18.71 5.87
CA LEU A 131 -6.44 19.49 4.71
C LEU A 131 -7.15 18.63 3.65
N ALA A 132 -8.35 19.08 3.29
CA ALA A 132 -9.15 18.51 2.22
C ALA A 132 -9.17 19.41 0.98
N VAL A 133 -9.18 18.80 -0.21
CA VAL A 133 -9.53 19.41 -1.48
C VAL A 133 -10.83 18.76 -1.95
N SER A 134 -11.91 19.54 -1.94
CA SER A 134 -13.27 19.05 -2.23
C SER A 134 -13.73 19.51 -3.61
N GLY A 135 -14.17 18.58 -4.45
CA GLY A 135 -14.81 18.86 -5.73
C GLY A 135 -16.21 19.46 -5.59
N ASN A 136 -16.69 19.63 -4.35
CA ASN A 136 -17.96 20.23 -3.97
C ASN A 136 -19.20 19.55 -4.58
N ASN A 137 -19.07 18.29 -5.00
CA ASN A 137 -20.05 17.59 -5.84
C ASN A 137 -20.40 18.37 -7.11
N LEU A 138 -19.48 19.18 -7.64
CA LEU A 138 -19.68 19.99 -8.84
C LEU A 138 -18.67 19.65 -9.93
N SER A 139 -17.49 19.17 -9.57
CA SER A 139 -16.46 18.78 -10.52
C SER A 139 -15.57 17.68 -9.99
N ARG A 140 -14.80 17.07 -10.90
CA ARG A 140 -13.61 16.32 -10.55
C ARG A 140 -12.64 17.20 -9.72
N VAL A 141 -11.82 16.59 -8.87
CA VAL A 141 -10.78 17.31 -8.13
C VAL A 141 -9.53 17.51 -8.99
N PHE A 142 -8.87 16.42 -9.40
CA PHE A 142 -7.64 16.48 -10.19
C PHE A 142 -7.75 15.78 -11.54
N LEU A 143 -7.23 16.41 -12.59
CA LEU A 143 -6.95 15.78 -13.88
C LEU A 143 -5.44 15.73 -14.10
N VAL A 144 -4.87 14.54 -14.10
CA VAL A 144 -3.46 14.31 -14.46
C VAL A 144 -3.42 13.90 -15.93
N SER A 145 -2.76 14.68 -16.78
CA SER A 145 -2.81 14.43 -18.22
C SER A 145 -1.53 14.80 -18.95
N GLY A 146 -1.08 13.87 -19.79
CA GLY A 146 0.06 14.04 -20.70
C GLY A 146 1.33 13.38 -20.17
N THR A 147 2.24 13.03 -21.08
CA THR A 147 3.48 12.30 -20.75
C THR A 147 4.49 13.10 -19.91
N SER A 148 4.30 14.41 -19.81
CA SER A 148 5.09 15.28 -18.92
C SER A 148 4.47 15.39 -17.52
N ALA A 149 3.23 14.93 -17.32
CA ALA A 149 2.58 14.92 -16.03
C ALA A 149 3.16 13.76 -15.20
N ASN A 150 3.98 14.10 -14.22
CA ASN A 150 4.52 13.16 -13.24
C ASN A 150 4.33 13.76 -11.85
N ALA A 151 3.18 13.47 -11.25
CA ALA A 151 2.74 14.06 -10.02
C ALA A 151 2.97 13.13 -8.83
N VAL A 152 3.45 13.68 -7.72
CA VAL A 152 3.40 13.04 -6.39
C VAL A 152 2.42 13.84 -5.56
N VAL A 153 1.34 13.21 -5.10
CA VAL A 153 0.30 13.86 -4.27
C VAL A 153 0.31 13.18 -2.90
N GLY A 154 0.74 13.92 -1.88
CA GLY A 154 0.92 13.41 -0.53
C GLY A 154 0.07 14.12 0.51
N GLY A 155 -0.44 13.39 1.51
CA GLY A 155 -0.94 13.99 2.75
C GLY A 155 -2.18 14.89 2.59
N LEU A 156 -3.10 14.54 1.70
CA LEU A 156 -4.35 15.28 1.48
C LEU A 156 -5.57 14.37 1.61
N THR A 157 -6.69 14.95 2.05
CA THR A 157 -8.02 14.41 1.71
C THR A 157 -8.44 14.97 0.36
N ILE A 158 -8.88 14.10 -0.56
CA ILE A 158 -9.36 14.42 -1.90
C ILE A 158 -10.79 13.88 -1.97
N THR A 159 -11.79 14.76 -1.97
CA THR A 159 -13.15 14.34 -1.66
C THR A 159 -14.23 15.06 -2.44
N ASP A 160 -15.47 14.56 -2.35
CA ASP A 160 -16.68 15.09 -2.99
C ASP A 160 -16.47 15.43 -4.46
N GLY A 161 -15.63 14.67 -5.15
CA GLY A 161 -15.38 14.83 -6.57
C GLY A 161 -16.54 14.28 -7.39
N LEU A 162 -16.94 14.98 -8.45
CA LEU A 162 -18.04 14.56 -9.31
C LEU A 162 -17.65 14.58 -10.79
N ALA A 163 -17.68 13.40 -11.41
CA ALA A 163 -17.61 13.24 -12.86
C ALA A 163 -18.99 12.81 -13.38
N THR A 164 -19.93 13.75 -13.47
CA THR A 164 -21.26 13.49 -14.04
C THR A 164 -21.27 13.46 -15.55
N LEU A 165 -22.11 12.59 -16.10
CA LEU A 165 -22.44 12.44 -17.51
C LEU A 165 -22.74 13.81 -18.17
N VAL A 166 -21.79 14.33 -18.95
CA VAL A 166 -22.07 15.40 -19.91
C VAL A 166 -22.11 14.76 -21.29
N THR A 167 -23.30 14.64 -21.86
CA THR A 167 -23.48 14.19 -23.24
C THR A 167 -22.96 15.28 -24.19
N ILE A 168 -21.81 15.04 -24.83
CA ILE A 168 -21.32 15.85 -25.97
C ILE A 168 -20.98 14.90 -27.12
N GLY A 169 -21.98 14.57 -27.95
CA GLY A 169 -21.80 13.65 -29.08
C GLY A 169 -21.73 12.16 -28.69
N ILE A 170 -20.85 11.39 -29.35
CA ILE A 170 -20.77 9.91 -29.28
C ILE A 170 -19.67 9.36 -28.37
N ASN A 171 -18.86 10.19 -27.72
CA ASN A 171 -17.80 9.74 -26.81
C ASN A 171 -18.20 10.03 -25.36
N LEU A 172 -18.68 8.99 -24.68
CA LEU A 172 -19.14 9.03 -23.31
C LEU A 172 -18.09 8.39 -22.40
N ILE A 173 -17.23 9.17 -21.74
CA ILE A 173 -16.54 8.64 -20.56
C ILE A 173 -16.33 9.73 -19.50
N THR A 174 -17.01 9.58 -18.36
CA THR A 174 -16.91 10.47 -17.19
C THR A 174 -16.32 9.68 -16.03
N ASP A 175 -15.04 9.37 -16.17
CA ASP A 175 -14.28 8.58 -15.21
C ASP A 175 -13.57 9.46 -14.19
N GLY A 176 -13.22 8.88 -13.04
CA GLY A 176 -12.40 9.56 -12.03
C GLY A 176 -13.15 10.71 -11.38
N GLY A 177 -14.01 10.41 -10.41
CA GLY A 177 -14.74 11.44 -9.66
C GLY A 177 -13.77 12.31 -8.85
N ALA A 178 -12.83 11.72 -8.12
CA ALA A 178 -11.78 12.48 -7.45
C ALA A 178 -10.63 12.78 -8.40
N ILE A 179 -10.02 11.74 -8.96
CA ILE A 179 -8.81 11.82 -9.79
C ILE A 179 -9.01 11.06 -11.09
N LEU A 180 -8.69 11.69 -12.21
CA LEU A 180 -8.55 11.03 -13.50
C LEU A 180 -7.10 11.17 -13.98
N ASN A 181 -6.44 10.05 -14.26
CA ASN A 181 -5.10 10.00 -14.84
C ASN A 181 -5.14 9.42 -16.26
N VAL A 182 -4.73 10.19 -17.26
CA VAL A 182 -4.88 9.86 -18.69
C VAL A 182 -3.73 10.35 -19.57
N ASN A 183 -3.72 9.92 -20.83
CA ASN A 183 -2.80 10.39 -21.87
C ASN A 183 -1.32 10.19 -21.51
N GLY A 184 -0.99 9.08 -20.82
CA GLY A 184 0.38 8.77 -20.42
C GLY A 184 0.85 9.50 -19.16
N GLY A 185 -0.08 10.07 -18.37
CA GLY A 185 0.23 10.69 -17.10
C GLY A 185 0.69 9.67 -16.04
N THR A 186 1.55 10.11 -15.14
CA THR A 186 1.97 9.35 -13.96
C THR A 186 1.54 10.09 -12.70
N VAL A 187 0.88 9.40 -11.78
CA VAL A 187 0.52 9.94 -10.47
C VAL A 187 0.87 8.95 -9.36
N SER A 188 1.56 9.42 -8.33
CA SER A 188 1.81 8.68 -7.09
C SER A 188 1.06 9.34 -5.94
N ILE A 189 0.19 8.57 -5.28
CA ILE A 189 -0.71 9.02 -4.23
C ILE A 189 -0.20 8.42 -2.92
N LEU A 190 0.17 9.28 -1.96
CA LEU A 190 0.88 8.90 -0.75
C LEU A 190 0.15 9.40 0.49
N ASN A 191 -0.21 8.51 1.40
CA ASN A 191 -0.79 8.91 2.69
C ASN A 191 -2.03 9.81 2.52
N CYS A 192 -2.89 9.50 1.55
CA CYS A 192 -4.07 10.31 1.23
C CYS A 192 -5.37 9.62 1.64
N HIS A 193 -6.41 10.44 1.78
CA HIS A 193 -7.80 9.98 1.77
C HIS A 193 -8.43 10.33 0.43
N ILE A 194 -9.08 9.36 -0.20
CA ILE A 194 -9.88 9.57 -1.40
C ILE A 194 -11.28 9.11 -1.08
N SER A 195 -12.20 10.06 -0.96
CA SER A 195 -13.51 9.74 -0.40
C SER A 195 -14.69 10.45 -1.01
N ASN A 196 -15.86 9.85 -0.85
CA ASN A 196 -17.16 10.44 -1.19
C ASN A 196 -17.24 11.00 -2.61
N SER A 197 -16.43 10.48 -3.53
CA SER A 197 -16.38 10.94 -4.91
C SER A 197 -17.16 10.00 -5.82
N SER A 198 -17.78 10.56 -6.86
CA SER A 198 -18.69 9.84 -7.73
C SER A 198 -18.38 10.04 -9.22
N ALA A 199 -18.47 8.96 -9.99
CA ALA A 199 -18.29 8.96 -11.44
C ALA A 199 -19.49 8.32 -12.16
N GLY A 200 -19.94 8.96 -13.24
CA GLY A 200 -20.95 8.41 -14.13
C GLY A 200 -20.44 7.25 -14.98
N GLY A 201 -19.11 7.11 -15.11
CA GLY A 201 -18.43 6.00 -15.77
C GLY A 201 -17.81 5.06 -14.75
N PHE A 202 -16.48 4.94 -14.81
CA PHE A 202 -15.64 4.11 -13.95
C PHE A 202 -14.80 4.96 -12.97
N GLY A 203 -14.38 4.36 -11.86
CA GLY A 203 -13.42 5.00 -10.96
C GLY A 203 -14.05 6.16 -10.19
N GLY A 204 -14.99 5.87 -9.28
CA GLY A 204 -15.64 6.91 -8.48
C GLY A 204 -14.62 7.77 -7.71
N GLY A 205 -13.65 7.11 -7.09
CA GLY A 205 -12.47 7.76 -6.53
C GLY A 205 -11.45 8.08 -7.61
N ILE A 206 -10.77 7.05 -8.13
CA ILE A 206 -9.69 7.20 -9.11
C ILE A 206 -10.00 6.41 -10.38
N ALA A 207 -9.72 7.00 -11.52
CA ALA A 207 -9.59 6.27 -12.77
C ALA A 207 -8.23 6.49 -13.42
N THR A 208 -7.59 5.39 -13.82
CA THR A 208 -6.42 5.38 -14.69
C THR A 208 -6.85 4.88 -16.05
N VAL A 209 -6.69 5.70 -17.09
CA VAL A 209 -7.10 5.33 -18.45
C VAL A 209 -5.93 5.52 -19.42
N SER A 210 -5.61 4.43 -20.12
CA SER A 210 -4.72 4.45 -21.29
C SER A 210 -5.60 4.35 -22.53
N VAL A 211 -5.64 5.42 -23.33
CA VAL A 211 -6.34 5.47 -24.63
C VAL A 211 -5.36 5.77 -25.77
N LEU A 212 -5.56 5.11 -26.91
CA LEU A 212 -4.84 5.38 -28.15
C LEU A 212 -5.24 6.72 -28.79
N PRO A 213 -4.38 7.33 -29.65
CA PRO A 213 -3.17 6.76 -30.28
C PRO A 213 -1.86 6.97 -29.50
N LEU A 214 -1.90 7.57 -28.30
CA LEU A 214 -0.67 7.73 -27.51
C LEU A 214 -0.17 6.35 -27.07
N LEU A 215 1.02 5.96 -27.55
CA LEU A 215 1.74 4.75 -27.11
C LEU A 215 2.27 4.87 -25.66
N ALA A 216 1.70 5.75 -24.84
CA ALA A 216 2.18 6.05 -23.50
C ALA A 216 1.17 5.52 -22.47
N THR A 217 1.65 4.61 -21.62
CA THR A 217 0.87 4.05 -20.51
C THR A 217 0.63 5.11 -19.44
N SER A 218 -0.64 5.31 -19.07
CA SER A 218 -0.99 6.04 -17.85
C SER A 218 -0.70 5.16 -16.64
N THR A 219 0.04 5.69 -15.65
CA THR A 219 0.48 4.95 -14.46
C THR A 219 -0.02 5.59 -13.18
N THR A 220 -0.67 4.82 -12.31
CA THR A 220 -1.14 5.28 -10.99
C THR A 220 -0.56 4.41 -9.88
N ASN A 221 0.14 5.02 -8.94
CA ASN A 221 0.73 4.35 -7.78
C ASN A 221 0.04 4.83 -6.51
N ILE A 222 -0.43 3.93 -5.65
CA ILE A 222 -1.21 4.25 -4.46
C ILE A 222 -0.56 3.58 -3.25
N TYR A 223 -0.09 4.38 -2.30
CA TYR A 223 0.63 3.90 -1.12
C TYR A 223 0.10 4.52 0.16
N ASN A 224 -0.01 3.70 1.21
CA ASN A 224 -0.40 4.11 2.56
C ASN A 224 -1.71 4.92 2.60
N SER A 225 -2.62 4.66 1.67
CA SER A 225 -3.78 5.52 1.43
C SER A 225 -5.09 4.79 1.72
N SER A 226 -6.15 5.56 1.98
CA SER A 226 -7.49 5.03 2.24
C SER A 226 -8.45 5.54 1.19
N ILE A 227 -9.11 4.62 0.48
CA ILE A 227 -10.07 4.91 -0.58
C ILE A 227 -11.43 4.40 -0.12
N PHE A 228 -12.36 5.31 0.19
CA PHE A 228 -13.62 4.92 0.81
C PHE A 228 -14.82 5.79 0.50
N GLY A 229 -16.02 5.20 0.51
CA GLY A 229 -17.26 5.95 0.28
C GLY A 229 -17.41 6.46 -1.16
N ASN A 230 -16.61 5.99 -2.11
CA ASN A 230 -16.69 6.43 -3.49
C ASN A 230 -17.70 5.58 -4.28
N SER A 231 -18.30 6.15 -5.33
CA SER A 231 -19.32 5.48 -6.13
C SER A 231 -19.10 5.61 -7.65
N ALA A 232 -19.41 4.55 -8.39
CA ALA A 232 -19.41 4.58 -9.85
C ALA A 232 -20.67 3.96 -10.43
N THR A 233 -21.14 4.44 -11.59
CA THR A 233 -22.25 3.78 -12.28
C THR A 233 -21.80 2.47 -12.94
N LEU A 234 -20.66 2.46 -13.64
CA LEU A 234 -20.23 1.29 -14.40
C LEU A 234 -19.36 0.35 -13.58
N GLY A 235 -18.29 0.85 -12.97
CA GLY A 235 -17.48 0.02 -12.09
C GLY A 235 -16.25 0.66 -11.51
N GLY A 236 -15.59 -0.04 -10.59
CA GLY A 236 -14.46 0.51 -9.84
C GLY A 236 -14.92 1.69 -8.99
N GLY A 237 -15.89 1.47 -8.09
CA GLY A 237 -16.39 2.54 -7.22
C GLY A 237 -15.25 3.28 -6.52
N GLY A 238 -14.26 2.53 -6.02
CA GLY A 238 -13.01 3.08 -5.51
C GLY A 238 -12.03 3.44 -6.62
N VAL A 239 -11.50 2.42 -7.31
CA VAL A 239 -10.48 2.60 -8.36
C VAL A 239 -10.84 1.82 -9.62
N SER A 240 -10.66 2.45 -10.78
CA SER A 240 -10.67 1.77 -12.08
C SER A 240 -9.32 1.88 -12.78
N ASN A 241 -8.95 0.80 -13.46
CA ASN A 241 -7.77 0.71 -14.31
C ASN A 241 -8.19 0.21 -15.69
N LEU A 242 -8.23 1.12 -16.67
CA LEU A 242 -8.82 0.90 -17.99
C LEU A 242 -7.75 1.01 -19.08
N GLY A 243 -7.45 -0.11 -19.73
CA GLY A 243 -6.69 -0.17 -20.98
C GLY A 243 -7.62 -0.30 -22.19
N VAL A 244 -7.51 0.62 -23.16
CA VAL A 244 -8.24 0.55 -24.44
C VAL A 244 -7.24 0.48 -25.60
N ASP A 245 -7.22 -0.64 -26.32
CA ASP A 245 -6.54 -0.80 -27.62
C ASP A 245 -7.57 -0.74 -28.75
N VAL A 246 -7.22 -0.19 -29.91
CA VAL A 246 -7.98 -0.29 -31.17
C VAL A 246 -7.21 -1.17 -32.16
N GLY A 247 -6.76 -2.35 -31.71
CA GLY A 247 -6.47 -3.53 -32.52
C GLY A 247 -5.47 -3.38 -33.68
N LEU A 248 -4.60 -2.37 -33.69
CA LEU A 248 -3.79 -2.05 -34.87
C LEU A 248 -2.28 -2.32 -34.76
N THR A 249 -1.72 -2.62 -33.58
CA THR A 249 -0.25 -2.71 -33.46
C THR A 249 0.31 -3.88 -32.63
N GLY A 250 -0.51 -4.67 -31.94
CA GLY A 250 -0.02 -5.83 -31.17
C GLY A 250 0.93 -5.47 -30.00
N LEU A 251 0.98 -4.20 -29.60
CA LEU A 251 1.71 -3.73 -28.43
C LEU A 251 0.73 -3.49 -27.28
N LEU A 252 0.82 -4.33 -26.25
CA LEU A 252 -0.02 -4.29 -25.04
C LEU A 252 0.32 -3.03 -24.21
N THR A 253 -0.41 -1.93 -24.41
CA THR A 253 -0.30 -0.74 -23.54
C THR A 253 -1.59 -0.57 -22.74
N GLY A 254 -1.78 -1.45 -21.76
CA GLY A 254 -2.83 -1.28 -20.74
C GLY A 254 -2.50 -0.13 -19.78
N ALA A 255 -3.48 0.40 -19.06
CA ALA A 255 -3.21 1.24 -17.90
C ALA A 255 -2.53 0.42 -16.80
N ASP A 256 -1.57 1.03 -16.10
CA ASP A 256 -0.84 0.38 -15.01
C ASP A 256 -1.23 1.02 -13.68
N THR A 257 -1.78 0.23 -12.76
CA THR A 257 -2.11 0.69 -11.41
C THR A 257 -1.44 -0.22 -10.38
N THR A 258 -0.70 0.38 -9.46
CA THR A 258 -0.08 -0.33 -8.32
C THR A 258 -0.68 0.20 -7.02
N ILE A 259 -1.16 -0.70 -6.18
CA ILE A 259 -1.69 -0.38 -4.86
C ILE A 259 -0.92 -1.20 -3.84
N ALA A 260 -0.23 -0.51 -2.93
CA ALA A 260 0.43 -1.18 -1.82
C ALA A 260 0.11 -0.53 -0.50
N ASN A 261 0.05 -1.35 0.54
CA ASN A 261 -0.10 -0.88 1.91
C ASN A 261 -1.31 0.05 2.13
N SER A 262 -2.44 -0.27 1.51
CA SER A 262 -3.58 0.65 1.42
C SER A 262 -4.88 -0.05 1.74
N THR A 263 -5.88 0.73 2.17
CA THR A 263 -7.22 0.23 2.52
C THR A 263 -8.23 0.75 1.51
N ILE A 264 -8.99 -0.15 0.87
CA ILE A 264 -10.07 0.17 -0.07
C ILE A 264 -11.37 -0.39 0.51
N THR A 265 -12.28 0.48 0.94
CA THR A 265 -13.44 0.02 1.69
C THR A 265 -14.68 0.89 1.51
N SER A 266 -15.87 0.32 1.65
CA SER A 266 -17.12 1.08 1.56
C SER A 266 -17.30 1.82 0.23
N ASN A 267 -16.69 1.35 -0.86
CA ASN A 267 -16.93 1.88 -2.19
C ASN A 267 -18.03 1.06 -2.89
N SER A 268 -18.73 1.69 -3.82
CA SER A 268 -19.90 1.08 -4.46
C SER A 268 -19.93 1.24 -5.98
N ALA A 269 -20.50 0.26 -6.68
CA ALA A 269 -20.77 0.38 -8.11
C ALA A 269 -22.17 -0.14 -8.48
N LEU A 270 -22.86 0.54 -9.41
CA LEU A 270 -24.15 0.06 -9.91
C LEU A 270 -24.03 -1.12 -10.86
N ALA A 271 -22.89 -1.34 -11.52
CA ALA A 271 -22.63 -2.55 -12.29
C ALA A 271 -21.66 -3.46 -11.55
N GLU A 272 -20.35 -3.28 -11.72
CA GLU A 272 -19.37 -4.30 -11.32
C GLU A 272 -18.17 -3.69 -10.59
N GLY A 273 -17.43 -4.47 -9.79
CA GLY A 273 -16.18 -3.98 -9.19
C GLY A 273 -16.42 -2.87 -8.17
N GLY A 274 -17.21 -3.11 -7.13
CA GLY A 274 -17.57 -2.08 -6.14
C GLY A 274 -16.34 -1.36 -5.56
N GLY A 275 -15.31 -2.13 -5.22
CA GLY A 275 -14.01 -1.60 -4.82
C GLY A 275 -13.13 -1.26 -6.02
N LEU A 276 -12.81 -2.27 -6.82
CA LEU A 276 -11.82 -2.23 -7.89
C LEU A 276 -12.37 -2.78 -9.20
N SER A 277 -12.08 -2.11 -10.30
CA SER A 277 -12.31 -2.63 -11.66
C SER A 277 -11.03 -2.53 -12.48
N ASN A 278 -10.61 -3.65 -13.07
CA ASN A 278 -9.55 -3.68 -14.06
C ASN A 278 -10.13 -4.14 -15.39
N THR A 279 -9.98 -3.34 -16.43
CA THR A 279 -10.48 -3.64 -17.77
C THR A 279 -9.33 -3.49 -18.76
N GLY A 280 -8.69 -4.60 -19.13
CA GLY A 280 -7.53 -4.58 -20.03
C GLY A 280 -6.28 -3.85 -19.50
N GLY A 281 -6.20 -3.54 -18.20
CA GLY A 281 -5.02 -2.97 -17.57
C GLY A 281 -4.19 -4.01 -16.79
N HIS A 282 -3.08 -3.56 -16.19
CA HIS A 282 -2.36 -4.30 -15.15
C HIS A 282 -2.60 -3.68 -13.78
N LEU A 283 -3.12 -4.48 -12.85
CA LEU A 283 -3.36 -4.08 -11.47
C LEU A 283 -2.48 -4.92 -10.53
N ASN A 284 -1.57 -4.26 -9.82
CA ASN A 284 -0.68 -4.88 -8.84
C ASN A 284 -1.13 -4.53 -7.43
N LEU A 285 -1.47 -5.54 -6.62
CA LEU A 285 -1.92 -5.40 -5.25
C LEU A 285 -0.91 -6.07 -4.31
N THR A 286 -0.39 -5.32 -3.34
CA THR A 286 0.48 -5.87 -2.28
C THR A 286 0.06 -5.36 -0.92
N ASN A 287 -0.10 -6.23 0.08
CA ASN A 287 -0.43 -5.79 1.45
C ASN A 287 -1.58 -4.77 1.47
N THR A 288 -2.67 -5.09 0.77
CA THR A 288 -3.82 -4.21 0.59
C THR A 288 -5.04 -4.87 1.22
N THR A 289 -5.87 -4.09 1.90
CA THR A 289 -7.13 -4.57 2.49
C THR A 289 -8.32 -4.03 1.69
N ILE A 290 -9.04 -4.92 1.03
CA ILE A 290 -10.21 -4.60 0.19
C ILE A 290 -11.44 -5.26 0.83
N SER A 291 -12.28 -4.47 1.50
CA SER A 291 -13.42 -4.99 2.26
C SER A 291 -14.61 -4.04 2.29
N HIS A 292 -15.81 -4.54 2.56
CA HIS A 292 -17.04 -3.73 2.63
C HIS A 292 -17.34 -2.92 1.37
N ASN A 293 -16.80 -3.31 0.22
CA ASN A 293 -17.19 -2.72 -1.05
C ASN A 293 -18.39 -3.48 -1.63
N SER A 294 -19.23 -2.80 -2.39
CA SER A 294 -20.47 -3.38 -2.88
C SER A 294 -20.70 -3.13 -4.36
N SER A 295 -21.19 -4.11 -5.10
CA SER A 295 -21.73 -3.89 -6.44
C SER A 295 -23.13 -4.49 -6.59
N VAL A 296 -23.90 -4.05 -7.58
CA VAL A 296 -25.20 -4.68 -7.86
C VAL A 296 -25.01 -5.97 -8.66
N ALA A 297 -24.14 -6.00 -9.68
CA ALA A 297 -24.01 -7.16 -10.56
C ALA A 297 -22.98 -8.18 -10.07
N ALA A 298 -21.69 -7.88 -10.17
CA ALA A 298 -20.60 -8.83 -9.94
C ALA A 298 -19.36 -8.18 -9.31
N GLY A 299 -18.51 -8.99 -8.67
CA GLY A 299 -17.20 -8.58 -8.18
C GLY A 299 -17.31 -7.44 -7.17
N GLY A 300 -18.03 -7.64 -6.07
CA GLY A 300 -18.27 -6.59 -5.07
C GLY A 300 -16.99 -5.92 -4.59
N GLY A 301 -15.91 -6.71 -4.44
CA GLY A 301 -14.59 -6.21 -4.11
C GLY A 301 -13.76 -5.89 -5.34
N LEU A 302 -13.63 -6.85 -6.26
CA LEU A 302 -12.80 -6.73 -7.45
C LEU A 302 -13.45 -7.41 -8.66
N ILE A 303 -13.37 -6.73 -9.80
CA ILE A 303 -13.59 -7.36 -11.11
C ILE A 303 -12.37 -7.17 -12.00
N ASN A 304 -12.04 -8.20 -12.77
CA ASN A 304 -11.05 -8.15 -13.82
C ASN A 304 -11.64 -8.65 -15.14
N VAL A 305 -11.78 -7.75 -16.10
CA VAL A 305 -12.36 -8.04 -17.41
C VAL A 305 -11.28 -7.90 -18.46
N ALA A 306 -11.27 -8.78 -19.46
CA ALA A 306 -10.51 -8.48 -20.66
C ALA A 306 -11.17 -7.29 -21.38
N GLY A 307 -10.39 -6.25 -21.63
CA GLY A 307 -10.80 -5.22 -22.56
C GLY A 307 -10.58 -5.73 -23.99
N ILE A 308 -10.03 -4.86 -24.83
CA ILE A 308 -9.48 -5.28 -26.13
C ILE A 308 -8.12 -5.99 -25.95
N VAL A 309 -7.48 -5.78 -24.80
CA VAL A 309 -6.30 -6.53 -24.32
C VAL A 309 -6.64 -7.33 -23.06
N THR A 310 -5.89 -8.39 -22.79
CA THR A 310 -6.02 -9.18 -21.56
C THR A 310 -5.77 -8.31 -20.33
N GLY A 311 -6.74 -8.26 -19.42
CA GLY A 311 -6.57 -7.61 -18.11
C GLY A 311 -5.88 -8.56 -17.13
N PHE A 312 -4.87 -8.05 -16.41
CA PHE A 312 -4.18 -8.82 -15.39
C PHE A 312 -4.31 -8.17 -14.01
N VAL A 313 -4.55 -9.00 -13.01
CA VAL A 313 -4.43 -8.63 -11.60
C VAL A 313 -3.39 -9.55 -10.96
N PHE A 314 -2.49 -8.98 -10.16
CA PHE A 314 -1.49 -9.71 -9.38
C PHE A 314 -1.64 -9.36 -7.90
N MET A 315 -1.83 -10.37 -7.05
CA MET A 315 -2.14 -10.17 -5.63
C MET A 315 -1.15 -10.90 -4.72
N ARG A 316 -0.55 -10.18 -3.77
CA ARG A 316 0.29 -10.74 -2.70
C ARG A 316 -0.11 -10.15 -1.37
N ASN A 317 -0.15 -10.96 -0.31
CA ASN A 317 -0.44 -10.48 1.05
C ASN A 317 -1.71 -9.61 1.10
N ALA A 318 -2.70 -9.83 0.22
CA ALA A 318 -3.88 -8.98 0.16
C ALA A 318 -5.06 -9.63 0.86
N ILE A 319 -5.87 -8.82 1.56
CA ILE A 319 -7.18 -9.23 2.06
C ILE A 319 -8.24 -8.78 1.05
N LEU A 320 -9.07 -9.71 0.60
CA LEU A 320 -10.27 -9.44 -0.18
C LEU A 320 -11.43 -10.22 0.42
N ALA A 321 -12.20 -9.58 1.30
CA ALA A 321 -13.24 -10.23 2.08
C ALA A 321 -14.32 -9.22 2.50
N GLU A 322 -15.48 -9.71 2.93
CA GLU A 322 -16.60 -8.85 3.37
C GLU A 322 -17.05 -7.84 2.30
N ASN A 323 -16.85 -8.14 1.01
CA ASN A 323 -17.44 -7.37 -0.09
C ASN A 323 -18.72 -8.08 -0.54
N GLU A 324 -19.63 -7.34 -1.19
CA GLU A 324 -20.93 -7.87 -1.57
C GLU A 324 -21.26 -7.57 -3.03
N ALA A 325 -21.79 -8.55 -3.75
CA ALA A 325 -22.42 -8.34 -5.05
C ALA A 325 -23.86 -8.84 -4.97
N LEU A 326 -24.85 -7.98 -5.27
CA LEU A 326 -26.27 -8.29 -5.05
C LEU A 326 -26.77 -9.46 -5.90
N VAL A 327 -26.43 -9.48 -7.19
CA VAL A 327 -27.02 -10.43 -8.15
C VAL A 327 -26.23 -11.74 -8.25
N LEU A 328 -24.92 -11.73 -7.98
CA LEU A 328 -24.06 -12.91 -8.15
C LEU A 328 -23.26 -13.33 -6.91
N GLY A 329 -23.27 -12.54 -5.82
CA GLY A 329 -22.58 -12.88 -4.58
C GLY A 329 -21.07 -13.04 -4.69
N THR A 330 -20.45 -12.61 -5.81
CA THR A 330 -19.02 -12.81 -6.06
C THR A 330 -18.15 -11.69 -5.47
N LEU A 331 -17.12 -12.05 -4.69
CA LEU A 331 -16.08 -11.10 -4.26
C LEU A 331 -15.16 -10.69 -5.41
N ILE A 332 -14.73 -11.70 -6.18
CA ILE A 332 -13.90 -11.60 -7.38
C ILE A 332 -14.76 -12.04 -8.56
N SER A 333 -14.76 -11.25 -9.62
CA SER A 333 -15.33 -11.65 -10.91
C SER A 333 -14.31 -11.48 -12.02
N ASP A 334 -14.38 -12.37 -13.01
CA ASP A 334 -13.70 -12.22 -14.29
C ASP A 334 -14.62 -12.71 -15.42
N ASP A 335 -14.33 -12.29 -16.65
CA ASP A 335 -15.04 -12.74 -17.86
C ASP A 335 -14.45 -14.03 -18.46
N GLY A 336 -13.61 -14.74 -17.71
CA GLY A 336 -12.83 -15.89 -18.16
C GLY A 336 -11.61 -15.56 -19.02
N LEU A 337 -11.47 -14.31 -19.47
CA LEU A 337 -10.32 -13.81 -20.24
C LEU A 337 -9.45 -12.84 -19.41
N GLY A 338 -10.04 -12.14 -18.45
CA GLY A 338 -9.33 -11.46 -17.37
C GLY A 338 -8.70 -12.48 -16.43
N ILE A 339 -7.41 -12.32 -16.13
CA ILE A 339 -6.67 -13.24 -15.26
C ILE A 339 -6.35 -12.58 -13.92
N VAL A 340 -6.91 -13.12 -12.84
CA VAL A 340 -6.49 -12.79 -11.47
C VAL A 340 -5.47 -13.83 -10.99
N ASN A 341 -4.25 -13.37 -10.69
CA ASN A 341 -3.11 -14.20 -10.31
C ASN A 341 -2.81 -14.02 -8.83
N SER A 342 -2.84 -15.13 -8.10
CA SER A 342 -2.25 -15.18 -6.77
C SER A 342 -0.74 -15.25 -6.90
N LEU A 343 -0.07 -14.30 -6.27
CA LEU A 343 1.36 -14.36 -5.98
C LEU A 343 1.64 -14.95 -4.58
N GLY A 344 0.59 -15.35 -3.86
CA GLY A 344 0.64 -16.05 -2.58
C GLY A 344 0.29 -15.20 -1.36
N ASN A 345 -0.02 -15.92 -0.28
CA ASN A 345 -0.33 -15.37 1.04
C ASN A 345 -1.48 -14.36 1.06
N ASN A 346 -2.50 -14.53 0.23
CA ASN A 346 -3.70 -13.71 0.24
C ASN A 346 -4.79 -14.31 1.14
N LEU A 347 -5.71 -13.47 1.64
CA LEU A 347 -6.93 -13.91 2.33
C LEU A 347 -8.14 -13.52 1.48
N ILE A 348 -8.80 -14.51 0.90
CA ILE A 348 -10.02 -14.36 0.11
C ILE A 348 -11.19 -14.88 0.94
N GLY A 349 -12.09 -13.99 1.38
CA GLY A 349 -13.14 -14.33 2.35
C GLY A 349 -14.11 -15.39 1.85
N ASN A 350 -14.49 -15.31 0.58
CA ASN A 350 -15.22 -16.37 -0.11
C ASN A 350 -14.88 -16.36 -1.60
N ASN A 351 -15.00 -17.50 -2.24
CA ASN A 351 -14.81 -17.62 -3.68
C ASN A 351 -15.88 -18.54 -4.27
N LEU A 352 -16.62 -18.04 -5.26
CA LEU A 352 -17.66 -18.77 -6.00
C LEU A 352 -17.05 -19.56 -7.17
N ASN A 353 -15.99 -19.01 -7.77
CA ASN A 353 -15.32 -19.59 -8.92
C ASN A 353 -13.95 -20.04 -8.46
N ILE A 354 -13.66 -21.33 -8.50
CA ILE A 354 -12.29 -21.83 -8.31
C ILE A 354 -11.46 -21.33 -9.51
N SER A 355 -11.11 -20.04 -9.50
CA SER A 355 -10.01 -19.51 -10.29
C SER A 355 -8.83 -20.38 -9.92
N ALA A 356 -8.14 -20.93 -10.91
CA ALA A 356 -7.02 -21.85 -10.68
C ALA A 356 -5.96 -21.23 -9.76
N SER A 357 -5.89 -19.90 -9.71
CA SER A 357 -5.02 -19.12 -8.83
C SER A 357 -5.44 -19.12 -7.35
N PHE A 358 -6.71 -19.35 -7.02
CA PHE A 358 -7.24 -19.29 -5.66
C PHE A 358 -7.99 -20.59 -5.31
N ALA A 359 -7.23 -21.68 -5.22
CA ALA A 359 -7.74 -22.95 -4.72
C ALA A 359 -8.23 -22.80 -3.28
N ALA A 360 -9.44 -23.33 -3.00
CA ALA A 360 -10.07 -23.26 -1.69
C ALA A 360 -9.20 -23.89 -0.59
N SER A 361 -9.19 -23.25 0.58
CA SER A 361 -8.51 -23.74 1.78
C SER A 361 -9.18 -24.99 2.35
N VAL A 362 -8.35 -25.86 2.93
CA VAL A 362 -8.83 -26.93 3.81
C VAL A 362 -9.11 -26.35 5.19
N PHE A 363 -10.14 -26.84 5.87
CA PHE A 363 -10.48 -26.42 7.24
C PHE A 363 -10.21 -27.56 8.22
N ILE A 364 -9.44 -27.31 9.27
CA ILE A 364 -9.17 -28.26 10.35
C ILE A 364 -9.76 -27.71 11.63
N GLY A 365 -10.76 -28.39 12.20
CA GLY A 365 -11.45 -27.90 13.40
C GLY A 365 -12.13 -26.53 13.21
N GLY A 366 -12.52 -26.19 11.98
CA GLY A 366 -13.11 -24.89 11.64
C GLY A 366 -12.11 -23.78 11.34
N ILE A 367 -10.80 -24.04 11.43
CA ILE A 367 -9.74 -23.06 11.15
C ILE A 367 -9.25 -23.26 9.70
N PRO A 368 -9.25 -22.21 8.86
CA PRO A 368 -8.73 -22.32 7.49
C PRO A 368 -7.22 -22.56 7.51
N GLN A 369 -6.76 -23.44 6.65
CA GLN A 369 -5.33 -23.71 6.43
C GLN A 369 -4.89 -23.09 5.10
N PRO A 370 -3.67 -22.52 5.04
CA PRO A 370 -3.15 -21.99 3.79
C PRO A 370 -3.07 -23.11 2.73
N ASN A 371 -3.39 -22.76 1.48
CA ASN A 371 -3.20 -23.64 0.34
C ASN A 371 -1.72 -23.69 -0.09
N ILE A 372 -1.42 -24.32 -1.22
CA ILE A 372 -0.03 -24.47 -1.71
C ILE A 372 0.67 -23.14 -2.02
N ASN A 373 -0.08 -22.07 -2.31
CA ASN A 373 0.44 -20.73 -2.54
C ASN A 373 0.50 -19.89 -1.25
N GLY A 374 0.17 -20.48 -0.09
CA GLY A 374 0.06 -19.75 1.17
C GLY A 374 -1.26 -18.98 1.32
N ASP A 375 -2.19 -19.05 0.36
CA ASP A 375 -3.44 -18.31 0.42
C ASP A 375 -4.46 -18.97 1.37
N LEU A 376 -5.22 -18.15 2.08
CA LEU A 376 -6.41 -18.51 2.82
C LEU A 376 -7.63 -18.17 1.98
N VAL A 377 -8.30 -19.17 1.41
CA VAL A 377 -9.40 -18.97 0.45
C VAL A 377 -10.65 -19.67 0.95
N GLY A 378 -11.65 -18.88 1.31
CA GLY A 378 -12.98 -19.39 1.63
C GLY A 378 -13.74 -19.85 0.39
N SER A 379 -14.76 -20.68 0.57
CA SER A 379 -15.63 -21.14 -0.52
C SER A 379 -17.09 -20.92 -0.19
N ILE A 380 -17.83 -20.27 -1.09
CA ILE A 380 -19.27 -20.09 -0.92
C ILE A 380 -20.06 -21.37 -1.28
N SER A 381 -19.46 -22.27 -2.07
CA SER A 381 -20.03 -23.58 -2.41
C SER A 381 -20.19 -24.49 -1.20
N ILE A 382 -19.46 -24.19 -0.11
CA ILE A 382 -19.59 -24.84 1.19
C ILE A 382 -19.74 -23.72 2.21
N GLY A 383 -20.96 -23.26 2.50
CA GLY A 383 -21.20 -22.06 3.32
C GLY A 383 -20.55 -22.04 4.72
N THR A 384 -20.15 -23.20 5.26
CA THR A 384 -19.35 -23.30 6.50
C THR A 384 -17.86 -23.00 6.33
N GLN A 385 -17.42 -22.69 5.11
CA GLN A 385 -16.02 -22.42 4.74
C GLN A 385 -15.83 -20.99 4.21
N ILE A 386 -16.70 -20.06 4.59
CA ILE A 386 -16.46 -18.63 4.41
C ILE A 386 -15.48 -18.19 5.51
N ILE A 387 -14.43 -17.48 5.12
CA ILE A 387 -13.42 -16.94 6.03
C ILE A 387 -13.80 -15.50 6.37
N ASN A 388 -14.06 -15.25 7.66
CA ASN A 388 -14.10 -13.90 8.18
C ASN A 388 -12.67 -13.40 8.38
N PRO A 389 -12.27 -12.26 7.78
CA PRO A 389 -10.95 -11.68 8.02
C PRO A 389 -10.81 -11.06 9.42
N ASP A 390 -11.91 -10.93 10.18
CA ASP A 390 -11.98 -10.34 11.51
C ASP A 390 -11.30 -8.97 11.55
N LEU A 391 -11.95 -8.02 10.89
CA LEU A 391 -11.44 -6.65 10.73
C LEU A 391 -12.28 -5.66 11.55
N GLY A 392 -11.63 -4.82 12.35
CA GLY A 392 -12.25 -3.69 13.05
C GLY A 392 -12.75 -2.57 12.12
N SER A 393 -13.53 -1.61 12.62
CA SER A 393 -14.06 -0.49 11.83
C SER A 393 -12.97 0.30 11.10
N LEU A 394 -13.34 0.94 9.98
CA LEU A 394 -12.49 1.97 9.38
C LEU A 394 -12.42 3.17 10.33
N GLN A 395 -11.23 3.44 10.85
CA GLN A 395 -11.00 4.52 11.82
C GLN A 395 -9.51 4.87 11.88
N ASP A 396 -9.18 5.88 12.69
CA ASP A 396 -7.80 6.19 13.02
C ASP A 396 -7.27 5.12 14.00
N ASN A 397 -6.36 4.28 13.51
CA ASN A 397 -5.66 3.28 14.33
C ASN A 397 -4.18 3.66 14.50
N GLY A 398 -3.88 4.96 14.41
CA GLY A 398 -2.54 5.52 14.32
C GLY A 398 -2.09 5.71 12.87
N GLY A 399 -1.10 6.58 12.68
CA GLY A 399 -0.51 6.87 11.38
C GLY A 399 -1.22 7.97 10.58
N PRO A 400 -0.86 8.16 9.30
CA PRO A 400 -1.34 9.29 8.52
C PRO A 400 -2.70 9.06 7.85
N THR A 401 -3.21 7.82 7.85
CA THR A 401 -4.49 7.46 7.19
C THR A 401 -5.27 6.40 7.97
N HIS A 402 -6.60 6.50 7.97
CA HIS A 402 -7.53 5.49 8.48
C HIS A 402 -7.29 4.07 7.92
N THR A 403 -7.35 3.07 8.79
CA THR A 403 -7.17 1.66 8.45
C THR A 403 -8.33 0.82 8.99
N ARG A 404 -8.48 -0.40 8.48
CA ARG A 404 -9.26 -1.44 9.15
C ARG A 404 -8.29 -2.38 9.87
N ALA A 405 -8.18 -2.22 11.18
CA ALA A 405 -7.27 -3.01 12.00
C ALA A 405 -7.66 -4.50 12.01
N LEU A 406 -6.67 -5.39 12.01
CA LEU A 406 -6.90 -6.80 12.34
C LEU A 406 -7.27 -6.88 13.84
N ILE A 407 -8.31 -7.65 14.19
CA ILE A 407 -8.55 -7.99 15.60
C ILE A 407 -7.85 -9.31 15.95
N PHE A 408 -7.68 -9.60 17.24
CA PHE A 408 -6.82 -10.69 17.73
C PHE A 408 -7.16 -12.10 17.22
N SER A 409 -8.39 -12.34 16.76
CA SER A 409 -8.82 -13.62 16.19
C SER A 409 -8.55 -13.76 14.70
N SER A 410 -8.01 -12.72 14.06
CA SER A 410 -7.90 -12.66 12.62
C SER A 410 -7.01 -13.76 12.06
N PRO A 411 -7.50 -14.52 11.07
CA PRO A 411 -6.68 -15.52 10.39
C PRO A 411 -5.64 -14.88 9.48
N ALA A 412 -5.60 -13.56 9.32
CA ALA A 412 -4.55 -12.85 8.58
C ALA A 412 -3.24 -12.68 9.38
N ILE A 413 -3.31 -12.83 10.70
CA ILE A 413 -2.19 -12.58 11.61
C ILE A 413 -1.10 -13.64 11.44
N ASN A 414 0.14 -13.21 11.19
CA ASN A 414 1.36 -13.98 10.94
C ASN A 414 1.24 -14.96 9.76
N GLN A 415 0.43 -14.61 8.75
CA GLN A 415 0.20 -15.49 7.58
C GLN A 415 0.74 -14.90 6.26
N GLY A 416 1.35 -13.72 6.30
CA GLY A 416 1.90 -13.05 5.12
C GLY A 416 3.32 -13.50 4.75
N ALA A 417 3.73 -13.20 3.52
CA ALA A 417 5.08 -13.45 3.03
C ALA A 417 6.05 -12.34 3.46
N ASN A 418 7.07 -12.68 4.26
CA ASN A 418 8.07 -11.72 4.76
C ASN A 418 8.89 -11.01 3.68
N CYS A 419 8.97 -11.59 2.48
CA CYS A 419 9.73 -11.02 1.37
C CYS A 419 9.27 -9.59 1.01
N VAL A 420 8.03 -9.22 1.34
CA VAL A 420 7.49 -7.86 1.11
C VAL A 420 8.20 -6.80 1.93
N ALA A 421 8.72 -7.15 3.11
CA ALA A 421 9.41 -6.22 3.99
C ALA A 421 10.86 -5.95 3.54
N THR A 422 11.40 -6.79 2.65
CA THR A 422 12.79 -6.71 2.17
C THR A 422 12.91 -6.57 0.65
N ASP A 423 11.80 -6.51 -0.08
CA ASP A 423 11.76 -6.46 -1.56
C ASP A 423 12.46 -7.65 -2.23
N THR A 424 12.29 -8.86 -1.68
CA THR A 424 12.95 -10.09 -2.17
C THR A 424 11.97 -11.11 -2.73
N CYS A 425 10.74 -10.69 -3.05
CA CYS A 425 9.70 -11.60 -3.52
C CYS A 425 10.02 -12.08 -4.95
N VAL A 426 10.30 -13.39 -5.10
CA VAL A 426 10.55 -14.05 -6.40
C VAL A 426 9.71 -15.34 -6.52
N PRO A 427 9.33 -15.76 -7.75
CA PRO A 427 9.39 -15.02 -9.00
C PRO A 427 8.19 -14.08 -9.15
N ASN A 428 8.39 -12.92 -9.77
CA ASN A 428 7.29 -12.12 -10.31
C ASN A 428 7.45 -12.06 -11.85
N PRO A 429 6.53 -12.67 -12.61
CA PRO A 429 6.64 -12.71 -14.06
C PRO A 429 6.56 -11.34 -14.74
N ASN A 430 6.03 -10.29 -14.09
CA ASN A 430 5.72 -8.99 -14.73
C ASN A 430 6.24 -7.74 -13.98
N GLY A 431 7.17 -7.84 -13.02
CA GLY A 431 7.77 -6.68 -12.35
C GLY A 431 8.13 -6.89 -10.89
N SER A 432 8.17 -5.82 -10.08
CA SER A 432 8.35 -5.89 -8.62
C SER A 432 6.98 -5.87 -7.92
N ASN A 433 6.64 -6.90 -7.14
CA ASN A 433 5.47 -6.93 -6.26
C ASN A 433 5.93 -7.47 -4.88
N PRO A 434 6.18 -6.59 -3.90
CA PRO A 434 5.91 -5.14 -3.92
C PRO A 434 6.85 -4.35 -4.84
N PRO A 435 6.52 -3.09 -5.20
CA PRO A 435 7.40 -2.22 -5.99
C PRO A 435 8.66 -1.76 -5.23
N PHE A 436 8.64 -1.85 -3.90
CA PHE A 436 9.75 -1.54 -3.00
C PHE A 436 9.52 -2.23 -1.64
N ALA A 437 10.56 -2.24 -0.79
CA ALA A 437 10.49 -2.83 0.54
C ALA A 437 9.47 -2.09 1.45
N LEU A 438 8.46 -2.81 1.92
CA LEU A 438 7.44 -2.27 2.82
C LEU A 438 7.91 -2.41 4.28
N GLY A 439 8.75 -1.48 4.76
CA GLY A 439 9.30 -1.54 6.13
C GLY A 439 8.27 -1.33 7.24
N ASN A 440 7.16 -0.64 6.94
CA ASN A 440 6.07 -0.38 7.86
C ASN A 440 4.73 -0.82 7.26
N ASP A 441 3.71 -0.95 8.12
CA ASP A 441 2.32 -1.09 7.69
C ASP A 441 1.71 0.27 7.29
N GLN A 442 0.40 0.32 6.98
CA GLN A 442 -0.24 1.51 6.40
C GLN A 442 -0.09 2.74 7.30
N ARG A 443 0.05 2.51 8.61
CA ARG A 443 0.18 3.56 9.62
C ARG A 443 1.56 4.23 9.60
N GLY A 444 2.52 3.67 8.85
CA GLY A 444 3.80 4.31 8.59
C GLY A 444 4.79 4.21 9.76
N PRO A 445 5.72 5.17 9.89
CA PRO A 445 6.79 5.12 10.90
C PRO A 445 6.28 4.86 12.32
N GLY A 446 6.91 3.90 13.00
CA GLY A 446 6.49 3.43 14.33
C GLY A 446 5.69 2.11 14.29
N PHE A 447 5.17 1.74 13.12
CA PHE A 447 4.39 0.50 12.92
C PHE A 447 5.12 -0.42 11.94
N VAL A 448 6.18 -1.08 12.41
CA VAL A 448 7.02 -1.97 11.60
C VAL A 448 6.24 -3.12 10.98
N ARG A 449 6.48 -3.44 9.71
CA ARG A 449 5.73 -4.50 9.03
C ARG A 449 6.16 -5.90 9.47
N LEU A 450 7.46 -6.12 9.66
CA LEU A 450 7.93 -7.42 10.15
C LEU A 450 7.91 -7.39 11.67
N PHE A 451 6.77 -7.71 12.27
CA PHE A 451 6.62 -7.79 13.71
C PHE A 451 6.61 -9.25 14.17
N ASN A 452 7.26 -9.57 15.30
CA ASN A 452 7.38 -10.94 15.81
C ASN A 452 7.85 -12.03 14.80
N GLY A 453 8.52 -11.62 13.72
CA GLY A 453 9.17 -12.51 12.77
C GLY A 453 8.32 -12.95 11.57
N VAL A 454 7.03 -12.61 11.51
CA VAL A 454 6.17 -12.86 10.33
C VAL A 454 5.29 -11.65 10.06
N VAL A 455 5.15 -11.27 8.80
CA VAL A 455 4.23 -10.19 8.41
C VAL A 455 2.80 -10.71 8.35
N ASP A 456 1.83 -9.81 8.53
CA ASP A 456 0.42 -10.11 8.35
C ASP A 456 -0.02 -9.98 6.88
N ILE A 457 -1.14 -10.64 6.57
CA ILE A 457 -1.86 -10.41 5.33
C ILE A 457 -2.65 -9.09 5.46
N GLY A 458 -2.59 -8.23 4.46
CA GLY A 458 -3.32 -6.97 4.39
C GLY A 458 -2.47 -5.72 4.63
N ALA A 459 -3.16 -4.59 4.76
CA ALA A 459 -2.54 -3.27 4.93
C ALA A 459 -2.13 -2.95 6.37
N TYR A 460 -2.62 -3.73 7.33
CA TYR A 460 -2.39 -3.52 8.76
C TYR A 460 -1.58 -4.69 9.33
N GLU A 461 -0.60 -4.36 10.16
CA GLU A 461 0.18 -5.32 10.94
C GLU A 461 -0.35 -5.33 12.38
N TYR A 462 -0.82 -6.48 12.84
CA TYR A 462 -1.26 -6.70 14.20
C TYR A 462 -0.07 -6.66 15.15
N GLN A 463 0.09 -5.49 15.74
CA GLN A 463 1.03 -5.24 16.80
C GLN A 463 0.25 -5.12 18.10
N ILE A 464 0.39 -6.13 18.96
CA ILE A 464 0.04 -5.96 20.36
C ILE A 464 0.87 -4.78 20.88
N PRO A 465 0.25 -3.66 21.31
CA PRO A 465 1.01 -2.55 21.83
C PRO A 465 1.87 -3.09 22.97
N TYR A 466 3.18 -2.92 22.86
CA TYR A 466 4.14 -3.35 23.88
C TYR A 466 4.04 -2.40 25.09
N THR A 467 2.92 -2.48 25.78
CA THR A 467 2.78 -2.12 27.17
C THR A 467 2.12 -3.31 27.85
N ALA A 468 2.83 -4.44 27.88
CA ALA A 468 2.59 -5.47 28.87
C ALA A 468 2.88 -4.84 30.24
N THR A 469 1.89 -4.14 30.79
CA THR A 469 1.87 -3.85 32.21
C THR A 469 1.57 -5.19 32.86
N VAL A 470 2.58 -5.77 33.50
CA VAL A 470 2.39 -7.01 34.23
C VAL A 470 1.45 -6.77 35.41
N VAL A 471 0.28 -7.39 35.39
CA VAL A 471 -0.75 -7.27 36.44
C VAL A 471 -0.78 -8.51 37.33
N THR A 472 -1.55 -8.43 38.40
CA THR A 472 -1.87 -9.56 39.26
C THR A 472 -3.30 -10.02 39.03
N VAL A 473 -3.49 -11.30 38.74
CA VAL A 473 -4.80 -11.93 38.58
C VAL A 473 -5.10 -12.79 39.80
N LYS A 474 -6.17 -12.47 40.52
CA LYS A 474 -6.62 -13.17 41.72
C LYS A 474 -8.05 -13.68 41.54
N GLY A 475 -8.36 -14.74 42.28
CA GLY A 475 -9.69 -15.32 42.26
C GLY A 475 -9.93 -16.31 43.38
N LYS A 476 -11.07 -16.99 43.30
CA LYS A 476 -11.51 -18.04 44.22
C LYS A 476 -11.98 -19.28 43.47
N VAL A 477 -11.73 -20.43 44.07
CA VAL A 477 -12.34 -21.70 43.70
C VAL A 477 -13.31 -22.09 44.81
N LEU A 478 -14.57 -22.26 44.45
CA LEU A 478 -15.69 -22.53 45.36
C LEU A 478 -16.40 -23.83 44.96
N LYS A 479 -17.09 -24.45 45.91
CA LYS A 479 -18.08 -25.50 45.62
C LYS A 479 -19.41 -24.87 45.22
N ALA A 480 -20.34 -25.70 44.73
CA ALA A 480 -21.70 -25.27 44.40
C ALA A 480 -22.46 -24.62 45.58
N ASP A 481 -22.13 -24.99 46.82
CA ASP A 481 -22.72 -24.40 48.05
C ASP A 481 -22.03 -23.08 48.49
N GLY A 482 -21.08 -22.57 47.69
CA GLY A 482 -20.31 -21.36 47.98
C GLY A 482 -19.15 -21.56 48.96
N THR A 483 -18.94 -22.78 49.48
CA THR A 483 -17.80 -23.04 50.38
C THR A 483 -16.47 -23.09 49.62
N PRO A 484 -15.36 -22.58 50.19
CA PRO A 484 -14.09 -22.58 49.47
C PRO A 484 -13.47 -23.96 49.27
N VAL A 485 -12.81 -24.16 48.11
CA VAL A 485 -12.05 -25.37 47.80
C VAL A 485 -10.56 -25.11 48.00
N ARG A 486 -9.98 -25.70 49.05
CA ARG A 486 -8.55 -25.64 49.35
C ARG A 486 -7.75 -26.61 48.46
N ASN A 487 -6.50 -26.27 48.15
CA ASN A 487 -5.53 -27.11 47.43
C ASN A 487 -5.97 -27.51 46.00
N ALA A 488 -6.95 -26.82 45.42
CA ALA A 488 -7.23 -26.92 44.00
C ALA A 488 -6.05 -26.36 43.22
N VAL A 489 -5.65 -27.03 42.14
CA VAL A 489 -4.66 -26.52 41.20
C VAL A 489 -5.40 -25.64 40.20
N VAL A 490 -5.02 -24.39 40.09
CA VAL A 490 -5.55 -23.47 39.09
C VAL A 490 -4.46 -23.28 38.05
N SER A 491 -4.77 -23.56 36.79
CA SER A 491 -3.88 -23.32 35.65
C SER A 491 -4.40 -22.16 34.82
N MET A 492 -3.48 -21.38 34.28
CA MET A 492 -3.71 -20.28 33.36
C MET A 492 -2.87 -20.53 32.12
N THR A 493 -3.51 -20.60 30.95
CA THR A 493 -2.87 -20.86 29.66
C THR A 493 -3.03 -19.63 28.76
N ASN A 494 -1.94 -19.11 28.21
CA ASN A 494 -1.97 -17.99 27.26
C ASN A 494 -2.32 -18.45 25.83
N SER A 495 -2.41 -17.51 24.90
CA SER A 495 -2.69 -17.72 23.47
C SER A 495 -1.64 -18.60 22.77
N PHE A 496 -0.40 -18.57 23.24
CA PHE A 496 0.73 -19.36 22.72
C PHE A 496 0.80 -20.78 23.30
N GLY A 497 -0.06 -21.12 24.26
CA GLY A 497 -0.11 -22.44 24.90
C GLY A 497 0.79 -22.60 26.14
N ASP A 498 1.46 -21.55 26.60
CA ASP A 498 2.25 -21.57 27.84
C ASP A 498 1.33 -21.68 29.06
N VAL A 499 1.67 -22.62 29.96
CA VAL A 499 0.85 -22.93 31.13
C VAL A 499 1.55 -22.51 32.42
N ARG A 500 0.86 -21.73 33.25
CA ARG A 500 1.26 -21.42 34.64
C ARG A 500 0.25 -21.99 35.61
N ALA A 501 0.70 -22.52 36.74
CA ALA A 501 -0.19 -23.11 37.73
C ALA A 501 0.11 -22.66 39.17
N VAL A 502 -0.93 -22.45 39.95
CA VAL A 502 -0.87 -22.12 41.38
C VAL A 502 -1.87 -22.97 42.16
N ARG A 503 -1.73 -23.01 43.49
CA ARG A 503 -2.67 -23.73 44.36
C ARG A 503 -3.51 -22.77 45.19
N THR A 504 -4.77 -23.13 45.41
CA THR A 504 -5.65 -22.36 46.30
C THR A 504 -5.27 -22.52 47.77
N ASN A 505 -5.39 -21.45 48.54
CA ASN A 505 -5.18 -21.46 49.99
C ASN A 505 -6.42 -22.01 50.76
N GLY A 506 -6.39 -21.94 52.10
CA GLY A 506 -7.49 -22.42 52.96
C GLY A 506 -8.85 -21.74 52.75
N PHE A 507 -8.86 -20.55 52.13
CA PHE A 507 -10.06 -19.80 51.76
C PHE A 507 -10.38 -19.92 50.25
N GLY A 508 -9.81 -20.92 49.57
CA GLY A 508 -10.03 -21.16 48.15
C GLY A 508 -9.44 -20.10 47.22
N ARG A 509 -8.62 -19.16 47.72
CA ARG A 509 -8.07 -18.06 46.92
C ARG A 509 -6.82 -18.48 46.17
N PHE A 510 -6.67 -17.99 44.93
CA PHE A 510 -5.46 -18.11 44.12
C PHE A 510 -4.98 -16.73 43.63
N SER A 511 -3.71 -16.66 43.22
CA SER A 511 -3.10 -15.44 42.68
C SER A 511 -2.00 -15.80 41.67
N PHE A 512 -2.07 -15.24 40.48
CA PHE A 512 -0.99 -15.19 39.50
C PHE A 512 -0.41 -13.78 39.50
N GLY A 513 0.87 -13.64 39.83
CA GLY A 513 1.58 -12.37 39.64
C GLY A 513 2.25 -12.34 38.28
N GLN A 514 2.58 -11.15 37.80
CA GLN A 514 3.30 -10.98 36.54
C GLN A 514 2.53 -11.57 35.33
N VAL A 515 1.25 -11.23 35.20
CA VAL A 515 0.41 -11.67 34.07
C VAL A 515 0.36 -10.54 33.05
N GLU A 516 0.59 -10.86 31.78
CA GLU A 516 0.59 -9.87 30.71
C GLU A 516 -0.84 -9.42 30.40
N THR A 517 -1.07 -8.11 30.33
CA THR A 517 -2.35 -7.51 29.92
C THR A 517 -2.50 -7.47 28.41
N GLY A 518 -3.74 -7.43 27.91
CA GLY A 518 -4.05 -7.32 26.49
C GLY A 518 -4.29 -8.67 25.81
N GLU A 519 -4.23 -9.78 26.56
CA GLU A 519 -4.48 -11.12 26.05
C GLU A 519 -5.61 -11.83 26.79
N SER A 520 -6.20 -12.85 26.14
CA SER A 520 -7.16 -13.76 26.75
C SER A 520 -6.46 -15.01 27.27
N TYR A 521 -6.79 -15.42 28.49
CA TYR A 521 -6.26 -16.60 29.14
C TYR A 521 -7.35 -17.63 29.39
N LEU A 522 -7.05 -18.90 29.11
CA LEU A 522 -7.89 -20.02 29.54
C LEU A 522 -7.52 -20.39 30.97
N ILE A 523 -8.44 -20.17 31.91
CA ILE A 523 -8.26 -20.48 33.32
C ILE A 523 -9.05 -21.74 33.66
N SER A 524 -8.36 -22.74 34.19
CA SER A 524 -8.95 -24.03 34.58
C SER A 524 -8.62 -24.34 36.03
N ALA A 525 -9.52 -25.04 36.72
CA ALA A 525 -9.26 -25.58 38.06
C ALA A 525 -9.34 -27.11 38.04
N TYR A 526 -8.45 -27.74 38.80
CA TYR A 526 -8.42 -29.18 39.01
C TYR A 526 -8.37 -29.49 40.50
N HIS A 527 -9.23 -30.43 40.93
CA HIS A 527 -9.18 -31.01 42.26
C HIS A 527 -9.63 -32.47 42.21
N LYS A 528 -9.01 -33.34 43.01
CA LYS A 528 -9.28 -34.79 43.00
C LYS A 528 -10.74 -35.21 43.29
N ALA A 529 -11.54 -34.30 43.85
CA ALA A 529 -12.90 -34.58 44.31
C ALA A 529 -13.97 -33.73 43.60
N TYR A 530 -13.58 -32.80 42.72
CA TYR A 530 -14.48 -31.81 42.11
C TYR A 530 -14.06 -31.56 40.65
N SER A 531 -15.04 -31.45 39.76
CA SER A 531 -14.85 -30.96 38.39
C SER A 531 -15.19 -29.47 38.32
N PHE A 532 -14.56 -28.76 37.38
CA PHE A 532 -14.78 -27.35 37.14
C PHE A 532 -14.81 -27.11 35.64
N ALA A 533 -15.70 -26.21 35.19
CA ALA A 533 -15.62 -25.66 33.84
C ALA A 533 -14.44 -24.69 33.73
N SER A 534 -13.71 -24.77 32.62
CA SER A 534 -12.70 -23.77 32.25
C SER A 534 -13.37 -22.46 31.84
N ARG A 535 -12.70 -21.34 32.08
CA ARG A 535 -13.18 -20.01 31.70
C ARG A 535 -12.13 -19.29 30.87
N LEU A 536 -12.54 -18.76 29.73
CA LEU A 536 -11.75 -17.80 28.97
C LEU A 536 -11.94 -16.41 29.61
N VAL A 537 -10.84 -15.73 29.93
CA VAL A 537 -10.86 -14.41 30.57
C VAL A 537 -9.87 -13.48 29.89
N GLU A 538 -10.36 -12.34 29.44
CA GLU A 538 -9.52 -11.27 28.91
C GLU A 538 -8.95 -10.42 30.06
N ILE A 539 -7.63 -10.27 30.10
CA ILE A 539 -6.95 -9.54 31.18
C ILE A 539 -6.53 -8.17 30.66
N ARG A 540 -7.22 -7.12 31.13
CA ARG A 540 -6.93 -5.72 30.76
C ARG A 540 -6.29 -4.90 31.89
N SER A 541 -6.43 -5.34 33.14
CA SER A 541 -5.89 -4.69 34.34
C SER A 541 -5.83 -5.69 35.52
N ASP A 542 -5.46 -5.25 36.74
CA ASP A 542 -5.53 -6.10 37.94
C ASP A 542 -6.95 -6.65 38.16
N THR A 543 -7.08 -7.98 38.18
CA THR A 543 -8.38 -8.67 38.30
C THR A 543 -8.46 -9.40 39.65
N ASN A 544 -9.56 -9.23 40.41
CA ASN A 544 -9.72 -9.84 41.75
C ASN A 544 -10.96 -10.72 41.91
N ASP A 545 -11.75 -10.90 40.85
CA ASP A 545 -13.12 -11.41 40.87
C ASP A 545 -13.30 -12.72 40.09
N ILE A 546 -12.22 -13.38 39.69
CA ILE A 546 -12.35 -14.67 38.98
C ILE A 546 -12.87 -15.73 39.94
N VAL A 547 -14.07 -16.23 39.68
CA VAL A 547 -14.69 -17.32 40.45
C VAL A 547 -14.84 -18.54 39.56
N LEU A 548 -14.30 -19.67 40.05
CA LEU A 548 -14.48 -21.01 39.49
C LEU A 548 -15.31 -21.81 40.47
N VAL A 549 -16.47 -22.30 40.04
CA VAL A 549 -17.41 -23.06 40.87
C VAL A 549 -17.39 -24.50 40.44
N ALA A 550 -17.30 -25.43 41.40
CA ALA A 550 -17.37 -26.85 41.11
C ALA A 550 -18.74 -27.23 40.58
N ASP A 551 -18.78 -28.11 39.57
CA ASP A 551 -20.04 -28.70 39.13
C ASP A 551 -20.63 -29.52 40.28
N GLY A 552 -21.95 -29.49 40.45
CA GLY A 552 -22.67 -30.08 41.59
C GLY A 552 -22.67 -31.62 41.68
N GLY A 553 -21.59 -32.28 41.25
CA GLY A 553 -21.42 -33.73 41.29
C GLY A 553 -21.04 -34.21 42.68
N SER A 554 -21.98 -34.89 43.36
CA SER A 554 -21.70 -35.79 44.47
C SER A 554 -20.56 -36.74 44.09
N GLY A 555 -19.47 -36.73 44.86
CA GLY A 555 -18.31 -37.56 44.58
C GLY A 555 -18.68 -39.03 44.38
N ALA A 556 -18.39 -39.55 43.19
CA ALA A 556 -18.30 -40.99 42.98
C ALA A 556 -17.16 -41.48 43.89
N LYS A 557 -17.53 -42.17 44.97
CA LYS A 557 -16.60 -43.02 45.71
C LYS A 557 -15.99 -44.01 44.73
N SER A 558 -14.68 -43.92 44.53
CA SER A 558 -13.88 -45.06 44.10
C SER A 558 -14.11 -46.19 45.10
N THR A 559 -14.83 -47.22 44.67
CA THR A 559 -14.71 -48.55 45.25
C THR A 559 -13.46 -49.21 44.69
N LYS A 560 -12.73 -49.89 45.58
CA LYS A 560 -11.46 -50.60 45.35
C LYS A 560 -11.46 -51.51 44.13
#